data_AF-A0A177CAI3-F1
#
_entry.id   AF-A0A177CAI3-F1
#
_cell.length_a   1.000
_cell.length_b   1.000
_cell.length_c   1.000
_cell.angle_alpha   90.00
_cell.angle_beta   90.00
_cell.angle_gamma   90.00
#
_symmetry.space_group_name_H-M   'P 1'
#
loop_
_entity.id
_entity.type
_entity.pdbx_description
1 polymer ?
#
loop_
_entity_poly.entity_id
_entity_poly.type
_entity_poly.pdbx_seq_one_letter_code
_entity_poly.pdbx_strand_id
1 'polypeptide(L)'
;EFYELGVLIFAVVIMLLFLAWTTVALRMWVRLGITKSPGWDDATMLIALCLFTCYCAFILTITLRSRAHRQFTEMELLQSLVYVQLSKVFYILTTTFLKISLGLFFLRLLTKPWQTRLFHVILAISGVFGIFYFFVTLFVCGSPTKLADSFIGARAKHCAPVWFVLTTGYIYGIINVVADWIFTLIPIVILMDSTMDRRSKISVGIVMSFAAVGSISSIMRMVYLKGLLFENSVSTTSIKATIWATAEPGTGIIAASAAILRPLFRKIYTDVRDK
;
A
#
# COMPACT_ATOMS: atom_id res chain seq x y z
N GLU A 1 7.12 5.43 25.95
CA GLU A 1 7.14 5.69 24.49
C GLU A 1 6.88 4.43 23.65
N PHE A 2 7.69 3.36 23.74
CA PHE A 2 7.49 2.12 22.98
C PHE A 2 6.10 1.48 23.11
N TYR A 3 5.59 1.38 24.34
CA TYR A 3 4.27 0.81 24.59
C TYR A 3 3.16 1.62 23.91
N GLU A 4 3.20 2.95 24.02
CA GLU A 4 2.26 3.88 23.39
C GLU A 4 2.26 3.74 21.85
N LEU A 5 3.46 3.67 21.24
CA LEU A 5 3.59 3.44 19.80
C LEU A 5 3.04 2.06 19.38
N GLY A 6 3.18 1.04 20.22
CA GLY A 6 2.60 -0.29 20.01
C GLY A 6 1.07 -0.30 20.06
N VAL A 7 0.46 0.49 20.96
CA VAL A 7 -1.01 0.66 20.99
C VAL A 7 -1.49 1.44 19.77
N LEU A 8 -0.75 2.50 19.40
CA LEU A 8 -1.07 3.33 18.25
C LEU A 8 -1.06 2.52 16.95
N ILE A 9 -0.01 1.74 16.68
CA ILE A 9 0.04 0.93 15.45
C ILE A 9 -1.09 -0.10 15.40
N PHE A 10 -1.42 -0.74 16.53
CA PHE A 10 -2.53 -1.68 16.61
C PHE A 10 -3.87 -1.02 16.23
N ALA A 11 -4.15 0.14 16.82
CA ALA A 11 -5.37 0.90 16.53
C ALA A 11 -5.44 1.36 15.07
N VAL A 12 -4.34 1.90 14.53
CA VAL A 12 -4.24 2.37 13.15
C VAL A 12 -4.47 1.24 12.15
N VAL A 13 -3.85 0.08 12.37
CA VAL A 13 -4.00 -1.09 11.47
C VAL A 13 -5.45 -1.56 11.44
N ILE A 14 -6.09 -1.71 12.60
CA ILE A 14 -7.50 -2.15 12.67
C ILE A 14 -8.43 -1.14 12.01
N MET A 15 -8.24 0.15 12.30
CA MET A 15 -9.05 1.22 11.72
C MET A 15 -8.94 1.24 10.19
N LEU A 16 -7.71 1.23 9.66
CA LEU A 16 -7.49 1.23 8.21
C LEU A 16 -8.01 -0.03 7.54
N LEU A 17 -7.84 -1.20 8.16
CA LEU A 17 -8.34 -2.46 7.63
C LEU A 17 -9.88 -2.46 7.56
N PHE A 18 -10.55 -2.03 8.63
CA PHE A 18 -12.00 -1.92 8.67
C PHE A 18 -12.53 -0.93 7.62
N LEU A 19 -11.91 0.25 7.50
CA LEU A 19 -12.28 1.24 6.49
C LEU A 19 -12.02 0.76 5.07
N ALA A 20 -10.92 0.04 4.82
CA ALA A 20 -10.61 -0.53 3.52
C ALA A 20 -11.65 -1.58 3.10
N TRP A 21 -12.00 -2.51 4.00
CA TRP A 21 -13.03 -3.52 3.72
C TRP A 21 -14.40 -2.90 3.45
N THR A 22 -14.84 -1.96 4.29
CA THR A 22 -16.13 -1.29 4.12
C THR A 22 -16.21 -0.50 2.82
N THR A 23 -15.18 0.28 2.49
CA THR A 23 -15.16 1.07 1.24
C THR A 23 -15.06 0.22 -0.02
N VAL A 24 -14.26 -0.85 -0.02
CA VAL A 24 -14.17 -1.78 -1.17
C VAL A 24 -15.46 -2.58 -1.33
N ALA A 25 -16.07 -3.07 -0.24
CA ALA A 25 -17.37 -3.75 -0.32
C ALA A 25 -18.44 -2.85 -0.94
N LEU A 26 -18.48 -1.58 -0.52
CA LEU A 26 -19.42 -0.60 -1.06
C LEU A 26 -19.10 -0.27 -2.53
N ARG A 27 -17.81 -0.18 -2.92
CA ARG A 27 -17.38 -0.07 -4.31
C ARG A 27 -17.90 -1.24 -5.16
N MET A 28 -17.75 -2.47 -4.69
CA MET A 28 -18.24 -3.66 -5.40
C MET A 28 -19.76 -3.66 -5.55
N TRP A 29 -20.49 -3.26 -4.51
CA TRP A 29 -21.95 -3.13 -4.59
C TRP A 29 -22.36 -2.10 -5.66
N VAL A 30 -21.71 -0.94 -5.71
CA VAL A 30 -21.99 0.07 -6.75
C VAL A 30 -21.69 -0.48 -8.14
N ARG A 31 -20.54 -1.11 -8.35
CA ARG A 31 -20.11 -1.62 -9.66
C ARG A 31 -20.97 -2.78 -10.17
N LEU A 32 -21.35 -3.71 -9.31
CA LEU A 32 -22.13 -4.90 -9.67
C LEU A 32 -23.64 -4.62 -9.69
N GLY A 33 -24.14 -3.84 -8.73
CA GLY A 33 -25.58 -3.62 -8.57
C GLY A 33 -26.11 -2.37 -9.28
N ILE A 34 -25.41 -1.24 -9.17
CA ILE A 34 -25.91 0.07 -9.63
C ILE A 34 -25.43 0.37 -11.05
N THR A 35 -24.12 0.37 -11.27
CA THR A 35 -23.52 0.74 -12.57
C THR A 35 -23.39 -0.45 -13.51
N LYS A 36 -23.52 -1.69 -12.99
CA LYS A 36 -23.44 -2.97 -13.74
C LYS A 36 -22.27 -3.03 -14.73
N SER A 37 -21.11 -2.51 -14.34
CA SER A 37 -19.93 -2.37 -15.20
C SER A 37 -18.66 -2.72 -14.43
N PRO A 38 -18.46 -4.00 -14.07
CA PRO A 38 -17.22 -4.45 -13.45
C PRO A 38 -16.04 -4.17 -14.39
N GLY A 39 -14.95 -3.66 -13.84
CA GLY A 39 -13.71 -3.43 -14.58
C GLY A 39 -12.54 -4.23 -14.01
N TRP A 40 -11.47 -4.32 -14.79
CA TRP A 40 -10.19 -4.88 -14.33
C TRP A 40 -9.60 -4.10 -13.15
N ASP A 41 -9.96 -2.81 -13.01
CA ASP A 41 -9.63 -2.00 -11.84
C ASP A 41 -10.24 -2.56 -10.55
N ASP A 42 -11.43 -3.17 -10.61
CA ASP A 42 -12.11 -3.75 -9.44
C ASP A 42 -11.47 -5.08 -9.02
N ALA A 43 -11.10 -5.94 -9.98
CA ALA A 43 -10.40 -7.19 -9.70
C ALA A 43 -9.02 -6.95 -9.08
N THR A 44 -8.26 -6.00 -9.62
CA THR A 44 -6.95 -5.62 -9.07
C THR A 44 -7.06 -4.94 -7.70
N MET A 45 -8.13 -4.19 -7.44
CA MET A 45 -8.42 -3.63 -6.11
C MET A 45 -8.73 -4.72 -5.07
N LEU A 46 -9.51 -5.75 -5.44
CA LEU A 46 -9.79 -6.89 -4.55
C LEU A 46 -8.51 -7.66 -4.21
N ILE A 47 -7.62 -7.88 -5.19
CA ILE A 47 -6.32 -8.50 -4.95
C ILE A 47 -5.49 -7.63 -3.99
N ALA A 48 -5.46 -6.30 -4.19
CA ALA A 48 -4.77 -5.38 -3.28
C ALA A 48 -5.33 -5.45 -1.86
N LEU A 49 -6.66 -5.52 -1.68
CA LEU A 49 -7.32 -5.66 -0.38
C LEU A 49 -6.96 -6.98 0.33
N CYS A 50 -6.96 -8.11 -0.40
CA CYS A 50 -6.56 -9.40 0.15
C CYS A 50 -5.11 -9.37 0.63
N LEU A 51 -4.19 -8.85 -0.20
CA LEU A 51 -2.78 -8.70 0.15
C LEU A 51 -2.59 -7.75 1.34
N PHE A 52 -3.35 -6.65 1.39
CA PHE A 52 -3.32 -5.71 2.51
C PHE A 52 -3.81 -6.37 3.80
N THR A 53 -4.82 -7.24 3.71
CA THR A 53 -5.32 -8.02 4.86
C THR A 53 -4.24 -8.97 5.38
N CYS A 54 -3.53 -9.67 4.50
CA CYS A 54 -2.40 -10.52 4.88
C CYS A 54 -1.29 -9.69 5.55
N TYR A 55 -0.92 -8.56 4.96
CA TYR A 55 0.04 -7.62 5.56
C TYR A 55 -0.37 -7.19 6.98
N CYS A 56 -1.60 -6.71 7.15
CA CYS A 56 -2.15 -6.29 8.44
C CYS A 56 -2.18 -7.44 9.45
N ALA A 57 -2.53 -8.66 9.02
CA ALA A 57 -2.53 -9.83 9.89
C ALA A 57 -1.13 -10.10 10.49
N PHE A 58 -0.07 -10.08 9.67
CA PHE A 58 1.30 -10.24 10.17
C PHE A 58 1.68 -9.15 11.17
N ILE A 59 1.38 -7.87 10.88
CA ILE A 59 1.66 -6.76 11.79
C ILE A 59 0.90 -6.90 13.13
N LEU A 60 -0.37 -7.31 13.09
CA LEU A 60 -1.17 -7.54 14.29
C LEU A 60 -0.61 -8.71 15.11
N THR A 61 -0.23 -9.82 14.47
CA THR A 61 0.40 -10.96 15.17
C THR A 61 1.71 -10.54 15.85
N ILE A 62 2.57 -9.78 15.17
CA ILE A 62 3.81 -9.27 15.76
C ILE A 62 3.51 -8.36 16.97
N THR A 63 2.53 -7.45 16.83
CA THR A 63 2.17 -6.50 17.87
C THR A 63 1.56 -7.19 19.10
N LEU A 64 0.70 -8.19 18.91
CA LEU A 64 0.11 -8.98 19.99
C LEU A 64 1.15 -9.81 20.73
N ARG A 65 2.08 -10.46 20.00
CA ARG A 65 3.18 -11.22 20.59
C ARG A 65 4.11 -10.33 21.40
N SER A 66 4.44 -9.15 20.89
CA SER A 66 5.26 -8.16 21.60
C SER A 66 4.59 -7.59 22.85
N ARG A 67 3.26 -7.61 22.93
CA ARG A 67 2.51 -7.18 24.13
C ARG A 67 2.42 -8.28 25.18
N ALA A 68 2.34 -9.54 24.76
CA ALA A 68 2.16 -10.70 25.64
C ALA A 68 3.47 -11.18 26.29
N HIS A 69 4.62 -11.04 25.61
CA HIS A 69 5.91 -11.51 26.12
C HIS A 69 6.89 -10.36 26.38
N ARG A 70 7.29 -10.18 27.65
CA ARG A 70 8.30 -9.19 28.08
C ARG A 70 9.74 -9.64 27.78
N GLN A 71 9.96 -10.93 27.61
CA GLN A 71 11.22 -11.54 27.17
C GLN A 71 10.87 -12.58 26.12
N PHE A 72 11.29 -12.34 24.88
CA PHE A 72 11.12 -13.33 23.82
C PHE A 72 12.09 -14.49 24.07
N THR A 73 11.58 -15.72 23.97
CA THR A 73 12.48 -16.88 23.81
C THR A 73 13.16 -16.78 22.43
N GLU A 74 14.37 -17.32 22.27
CA GLU A 74 15.13 -17.26 21.00
C GLU A 74 14.27 -17.71 19.79
N MET A 75 13.54 -18.82 19.93
CA MET A 75 12.58 -19.34 18.94
C MET A 75 11.47 -18.34 18.58
N GLU A 76 11.00 -17.55 19.53
CA GLU A 76 9.91 -16.59 19.31
C GLU A 76 10.38 -15.32 18.61
N LEU A 77 11.62 -14.90 18.88
CA LEU A 77 12.27 -13.80 18.19
C LEU A 77 12.44 -14.14 16.70
N LEU A 78 12.86 -15.37 16.41
CA LEU A 78 13.06 -15.87 15.05
C LEU A 78 11.77 -15.91 14.24
N GLN A 79 10.69 -16.42 14.83
CA GLN A 79 9.37 -16.39 14.19
C GLN A 79 8.90 -14.96 13.92
N SER A 80 9.18 -14.02 14.83
CA SER A 80 8.81 -12.62 14.66
C SER A 80 9.59 -11.96 13.52
N LEU A 81 10.88 -12.28 13.35
CA LEU A 81 11.68 -11.82 12.20
C LEU A 81 11.16 -12.36 10.86
N VAL A 82 10.73 -13.63 10.82
CA VAL A 82 10.08 -14.22 9.64
C VAL A 82 8.78 -13.47 9.30
N TYR A 83 7.95 -13.15 10.29
CA TYR A 83 6.71 -12.38 10.06
C TYR A 83 6.99 -10.95 9.60
N VAL A 84 8.03 -10.29 10.11
CA VAL A 84 8.47 -8.97 9.63
C VAL A 84 8.93 -9.05 8.18
N GLN A 85 9.62 -10.12 7.78
CA GLN A 85 10.04 -10.28 6.40
C GLN A 85 8.85 -10.53 5.47
N LEU A 86 7.91 -11.39 5.88
CA LEU A 86 6.69 -11.64 5.11
C LEU A 86 5.84 -10.37 4.99
N SER A 87 5.71 -9.56 6.05
CA SER A 87 4.95 -8.31 5.98
C SER A 87 5.53 -7.34 4.94
N LYS A 88 6.87 -7.22 4.82
CA LYS A 88 7.50 -6.42 3.75
C LYS A 88 7.10 -6.91 2.36
N VAL A 89 7.08 -8.23 2.15
CA VAL A 89 6.70 -8.84 0.87
C VAL A 89 5.24 -8.50 0.52
N PHE A 90 4.32 -8.70 1.46
CA PHE A 90 2.90 -8.36 1.24
C PHE A 90 2.69 -6.85 1.02
N TYR A 91 3.41 -5.98 1.73
CA TYR A 91 3.37 -4.54 1.51
C TYR A 91 3.76 -4.15 0.07
N ILE A 92 4.85 -4.73 -0.47
CA ILE A 92 5.30 -4.46 -1.85
C ILE A 92 4.23 -4.90 -2.86
N LEU A 93 3.65 -6.08 -2.65
CA LEU A 93 2.58 -6.57 -3.52
C LEU A 93 1.34 -5.68 -3.44
N THR A 94 0.88 -5.33 -2.23
CA THR A 94 -0.27 -4.44 -2.04
C THR A 94 -0.09 -3.10 -2.74
N THR A 95 1.06 -2.44 -2.53
CA THR A 95 1.34 -1.13 -3.15
C THR A 95 1.41 -1.23 -4.67
N THR A 96 1.99 -2.30 -5.21
CA THR A 96 2.04 -2.55 -6.66
C THR A 96 0.64 -2.75 -7.26
N PHE A 97 -0.19 -3.64 -6.68
CA PHE A 97 -1.55 -3.89 -7.16
C PHE A 97 -2.47 -2.68 -7.00
N LEU A 98 -2.31 -1.91 -5.92
CA LEU A 98 -3.02 -0.65 -5.72
C LEU A 98 -2.71 0.35 -6.85
N LYS A 99 -1.43 0.52 -7.21
CA LYS A 99 -1.03 1.40 -8.31
C LYS A 99 -1.55 0.92 -9.65
N ILE A 100 -1.55 -0.39 -9.90
CA ILE A 100 -2.16 -0.98 -11.11
C ILE A 100 -3.66 -0.64 -11.16
N SER A 101 -4.40 -0.83 -10.07
CA SER A 101 -5.83 -0.51 -10.01
C SER A 101 -6.12 0.98 -10.26
N LEU A 102 -5.36 1.87 -9.60
CA LEU A 102 -5.44 3.32 -9.83
C LEU A 102 -5.11 3.70 -11.28
N GLY A 103 -4.06 3.09 -11.83
CA GLY A 103 -3.64 3.28 -13.21
C GLY A 103 -4.72 2.89 -14.21
N LEU A 104 -5.33 1.71 -14.03
CA LEU A 104 -6.43 1.23 -14.86
C LEU A 104 -7.65 2.15 -14.76
N PHE A 105 -7.96 2.64 -13.55
CA PHE A 105 -9.02 3.62 -13.35
C PHE A 105 -8.77 4.91 -14.14
N PHE A 106 -7.56 5.47 -14.06
CA PHE A 106 -7.20 6.68 -14.81
C PHE A 106 -7.20 6.43 -16.31
N LEU A 107 -6.65 5.31 -16.80
CA LEU A 107 -6.63 4.97 -18.22
C LEU A 107 -8.02 4.95 -18.86
N ARG A 108 -9.08 4.67 -18.08
CA ARG A 108 -10.48 4.72 -18.52
C ARG A 108 -11.02 6.15 -18.67
N LEU A 109 -10.41 7.12 -17.99
CA LEU A 109 -10.77 8.54 -18.01
C LEU A 109 -9.95 9.35 -19.02
N LEU A 110 -8.74 8.89 -19.35
CA LEU A 110 -7.86 9.55 -20.31
C LEU A 110 -8.35 9.38 -21.74
N THR A 111 -8.47 10.49 -22.47
CA THR A 111 -8.89 10.49 -23.88
C THR A 111 -7.74 10.77 -24.87
N LYS A 112 -6.63 11.37 -24.40
CA LYS A 112 -5.50 11.74 -25.27
C LYS A 112 -4.44 10.64 -25.31
N PRO A 113 -3.95 10.25 -26.50
CA PRO A 113 -3.04 9.11 -26.65
C PRO A 113 -1.68 9.30 -25.96
N TRP A 114 -1.14 10.52 -25.93
CA TRP A 114 0.12 10.80 -25.21
C TRP A 114 -0.01 10.54 -23.69
N GLN A 115 -1.15 10.91 -23.10
CA GLN A 115 -1.41 10.72 -21.67
C GLN A 115 -1.54 9.24 -21.34
N THR A 116 -2.29 8.50 -22.17
CA THR A 116 -2.46 7.05 -22.05
C THR A 116 -1.12 6.31 -22.15
N ARG A 117 -0.24 6.72 -23.08
CA ARG A 117 1.11 6.15 -23.21
C ARG A 117 1.96 6.42 -21.97
N LEU A 118 1.96 7.66 -21.47
CA LEU A 118 2.71 8.04 -20.28
C LEU A 118 2.28 7.22 -19.05
N PHE A 119 0.98 7.05 -18.83
CA PHE A 119 0.46 6.21 -17.75
C PHE A 119 0.87 4.74 -17.88
N HIS A 120 0.83 4.17 -19.09
CA HIS A 120 1.31 2.81 -19.31
C HIS A 120 2.80 2.66 -18.99
N VAL A 121 3.64 3.64 -19.40
CA VAL A 121 5.07 3.62 -19.11
C VAL A 121 5.33 3.66 -17.61
N ILE A 122 4.64 4.54 -16.87
CA ILE A 122 4.83 4.66 -15.41
C ILE A 122 4.35 3.42 -14.67
N LEU A 123 3.20 2.86 -15.07
CA LEU A 123 2.68 1.61 -14.50
C LEU A 123 3.63 0.44 -14.80
N ALA A 124 4.18 0.38 -16.01
CA ALA A 124 5.16 -0.64 -16.37
C ALA A 124 6.44 -0.49 -15.54
N ILE A 125 6.98 0.73 -15.40
CA ILE A 125 8.16 0.99 -14.57
C ILE A 125 7.88 0.62 -13.11
N SER A 126 6.79 1.12 -12.52
CA SER A 126 6.42 0.83 -11.14
C SER A 126 6.18 -0.67 -10.91
N GLY A 127 5.56 -1.37 -11.87
CA GLY A 127 5.32 -2.81 -11.81
C GLY A 127 6.61 -3.63 -11.91
N VAL A 128 7.48 -3.32 -12.88
CA VAL A 128 8.77 -4.01 -13.07
C VAL A 128 9.66 -3.82 -11.85
N PHE A 129 9.78 -2.60 -11.33
CA PHE A 129 10.57 -2.35 -10.12
C PHE A 129 9.93 -2.94 -8.87
N GLY A 130 8.59 -2.98 -8.78
CA GLY A 130 7.88 -3.66 -7.70
C GLY A 130 8.15 -5.17 -7.69
N ILE A 131 8.10 -5.82 -8.86
CA ILE A 131 8.42 -7.24 -9.03
C ILE A 131 9.90 -7.50 -8.72
N PHE A 132 10.80 -6.66 -9.22
CA PHE A 132 12.22 -6.76 -8.91
C PHE A 132 12.48 -6.67 -7.40
N TYR A 133 11.92 -5.65 -6.74
CA TYR A 133 12.10 -5.44 -5.30
C TYR A 133 11.42 -6.54 -4.46
N PHE A 134 10.31 -7.10 -4.94
CA PHE A 134 9.69 -8.30 -4.39
C PHE A 134 10.67 -9.48 -4.38
N PHE A 135 11.31 -9.78 -5.50
CA PHE A 135 12.29 -10.87 -5.57
C PHE A 135 13.53 -10.62 -4.71
N VAL A 136 14.05 -9.39 -4.71
CA VAL A 136 15.17 -8.99 -3.83
C VAL A 136 14.81 -9.20 -2.36
N THR A 137 13.61 -8.82 -1.95
CA THR A 137 13.14 -8.98 -0.57
C THR A 137 12.90 -10.45 -0.23
N LEU A 138 12.34 -11.22 -1.16
CA LEU A 138 12.03 -12.64 -0.95
C LEU A 138 13.28 -13.52 -0.86
N PHE A 139 14.31 -13.21 -1.66
CA PHE A 139 15.58 -13.96 -1.72
C PHE A 139 16.73 -13.28 -0.98
N VAL A 140 16.45 -12.34 -0.06
CA VAL A 140 17.47 -11.56 0.64
C VAL A 140 18.50 -12.43 1.37
N CYS A 141 18.11 -13.61 1.88
CA CYS A 141 18.99 -14.56 2.56
C CYS A 141 19.04 -15.93 1.86
N GLY A 142 18.78 -15.97 0.55
CA GLY A 142 18.69 -17.21 -0.22
C GLY A 142 17.26 -17.79 -0.22
N SER A 143 17.12 -19.12 -0.05
CA SER A 143 15.81 -19.77 -0.18
C SER A 143 14.83 -19.37 0.93
N PRO A 144 13.59 -18.94 0.59
CA PRO A 144 12.58 -18.55 1.58
C PRO A 144 12.15 -19.72 2.49
N THR A 145 12.37 -20.97 2.06
CA THR A 145 12.09 -22.16 2.89
C THR A 145 13.05 -22.35 4.07
N LYS A 146 14.22 -21.70 4.05
CA LYS A 146 15.23 -21.74 5.10
C LYS A 146 15.37 -20.38 5.80
N LEU A 147 14.37 -19.52 5.67
CA LEU A 147 14.42 -18.15 6.20
C LEU A 147 14.63 -18.17 7.72
N ALA A 148 13.94 -19.05 8.45
CA ALA A 148 14.15 -19.25 9.88
C ALA A 148 15.60 -19.65 10.18
N ASP A 149 16.13 -20.70 9.52
CA ASP A 149 17.50 -21.17 9.70
C ASP A 149 18.58 -20.12 9.36
N SER A 150 18.27 -19.22 8.42
CA SER A 150 19.19 -18.15 8.02
C SER A 150 19.37 -17.07 9.09
N PHE A 151 18.39 -16.92 9.99
CA PHE A 151 18.48 -16.04 11.17
C PHE A 151 19.07 -16.75 12.41
N ILE A 152 19.18 -18.09 12.43
CA ILE A 152 19.55 -18.91 13.62
C ILE A 152 21.05 -19.21 13.72
N GLY A 153 21.89 -18.85 12.75
CA GLY A 153 23.31 -19.20 12.86
C GLY A 153 24.26 -18.48 11.92
N ALA A 154 25.52 -18.92 11.94
CA ALA A 154 26.66 -18.43 11.16
C ALA A 154 26.48 -18.37 9.62
N ARG A 155 25.27 -18.70 9.12
CA ARG A 155 24.80 -18.53 7.74
C ARG A 155 24.32 -17.11 7.41
N ALA A 156 24.32 -16.17 8.36
CA ALA A 156 24.22 -14.73 8.07
C ALA A 156 25.21 -14.27 6.97
N LYS A 157 26.30 -15.03 6.74
CA LYS A 157 27.27 -14.83 5.64
C LYS A 157 26.68 -14.96 4.22
N HIS A 158 25.49 -15.55 4.04
CA HIS A 158 24.83 -15.69 2.73
C HIS A 158 23.68 -14.70 2.51
N CYS A 159 23.41 -13.79 3.47
CA CYS A 159 22.46 -12.73 3.26
C CYS A 159 23.06 -11.63 2.37
N ALA A 160 22.21 -11.05 1.52
CA ALA A 160 22.53 -9.89 0.73
C ALA A 160 22.99 -8.77 1.69
N PRO A 161 24.03 -8.03 1.29
CA PRO A 161 24.64 -7.08 2.19
C PRO A 161 23.69 -5.90 2.44
N VAL A 162 23.78 -5.32 3.64
CA VAL A 162 22.84 -4.29 4.11
C VAL A 162 22.79 -3.08 3.16
N TRP A 163 23.92 -2.68 2.58
CA TRP A 163 23.96 -1.57 1.61
C TRP A 163 23.10 -1.87 0.37
N PHE A 164 23.08 -3.11 -0.12
CA PHE A 164 22.32 -3.51 -1.30
C PHE A 164 20.82 -3.44 -1.04
N VAL A 165 20.38 -3.92 0.12
CA VAL A 165 18.96 -3.86 0.55
C VAL A 165 18.51 -2.40 0.73
N LEU A 166 19.37 -1.54 1.28
CA LEU A 166 19.08 -0.11 1.42
C LEU A 166 18.98 0.59 0.08
N THR A 167 19.98 0.42 -0.79
CA THR A 167 20.02 1.08 -2.10
C THR A 167 18.80 0.68 -2.93
N THR A 168 18.47 -0.61 -2.99
CA THR A 168 17.28 -1.08 -3.71
C THR A 168 15.98 -0.57 -3.08
N GLY A 169 15.89 -0.51 -1.75
CA GLY A 169 14.75 0.06 -1.03
C GLY A 169 14.55 1.56 -1.25
N TYR A 170 15.63 2.34 -1.32
CA TYR A 170 15.60 3.77 -1.66
C TYR A 170 15.19 3.99 -3.10
N ILE A 171 15.74 3.22 -4.06
CA ILE A 171 15.33 3.30 -5.47
C ILE A 171 13.84 2.99 -5.62
N TYR A 172 13.36 1.92 -4.98
CA TYR A 172 11.93 1.59 -4.97
C TYR A 172 11.08 2.71 -4.36
N GLY A 173 11.54 3.30 -3.24
CA GLY A 173 10.89 4.44 -2.60
C GLY A 173 10.79 5.66 -3.52
N ILE A 174 11.88 6.04 -4.20
CA ILE A 174 11.91 7.16 -5.14
C ILE A 174 10.95 6.92 -6.30
N ILE A 175 10.98 5.73 -6.91
CA ILE A 175 10.06 5.37 -8.00
C ILE A 175 8.60 5.45 -7.53
N ASN A 176 8.32 5.01 -6.31
CA ASN A 176 6.98 5.10 -5.76
C ASN A 176 6.52 6.55 -5.59
N VAL A 177 7.36 7.41 -5.02
CA VAL A 177 7.05 8.84 -4.86
C VAL A 177 6.85 9.48 -6.24
N VAL A 178 7.73 9.23 -7.20
CA VAL A 178 7.60 9.78 -8.57
C VAL A 178 6.29 9.33 -9.21
N ALA A 179 5.92 8.05 -9.10
CA ALA A 179 4.66 7.55 -9.62
C ALA A 179 3.44 8.25 -8.97
N ASP A 180 3.47 8.44 -7.64
CA ASP A 180 2.37 9.10 -6.91
C ASP A 180 2.20 10.57 -7.32
N TRP A 181 3.32 11.28 -7.50
CA TRP A 181 3.31 12.67 -8.01
C TRP A 181 2.77 12.74 -9.44
N ILE A 182 3.13 11.80 -10.30
CA ILE A 182 2.62 11.80 -11.67
C ILE A 182 1.11 11.49 -11.70
N PHE A 183 0.64 10.54 -10.89
CA PHE A 183 -0.78 10.26 -10.72
C PHE A 183 -1.56 11.44 -10.12
N THR A 184 -0.90 12.31 -9.37
CA THR A 184 -1.49 13.54 -8.85
C THR A 184 -1.52 14.63 -9.93
N LEU A 185 -0.37 14.94 -10.54
CA LEU A 185 -0.21 16.09 -11.43
C LEU A 185 -0.93 15.93 -12.78
N ILE A 186 -0.83 14.78 -13.44
CA ILE A 186 -1.40 14.62 -14.78
C ILE A 186 -2.91 14.88 -14.77
N PRO A 187 -3.70 14.22 -13.92
CA PRO A 187 -5.12 14.46 -14.00
C PRO A 187 -5.48 15.88 -13.53
N ILE A 188 -4.65 16.61 -12.77
CA ILE A 188 -4.91 18.02 -12.38
C ILE A 188 -4.88 18.88 -13.64
N VAL A 189 -3.83 18.72 -14.46
CA VAL A 189 -3.70 19.41 -15.75
C VAL A 189 -4.90 19.08 -16.64
N ILE A 190 -5.36 17.83 -16.65
CA ILE A 190 -6.55 17.42 -17.42
C ILE A 190 -7.82 18.10 -16.90
N LEU A 191 -8.01 18.17 -15.58
CA LEU A 191 -9.17 18.83 -15.00
C LEU A 191 -9.21 20.34 -15.26
N MET A 192 -8.07 20.97 -15.54
CA MET A 192 -8.00 22.37 -15.93
C MET A 192 -8.45 22.57 -17.38
N ASP A 193 -8.04 21.69 -18.30
CA ASP A 193 -8.28 21.86 -19.74
C ASP A 193 -9.51 21.13 -20.29
N SER A 194 -10.09 20.20 -19.53
CA SER A 194 -11.18 19.35 -20.03
C SER A 194 -12.58 19.88 -19.69
N THR A 195 -13.49 19.77 -20.66
CA THR A 195 -14.95 19.94 -20.51
C THR A 195 -15.59 18.73 -19.82
N MET A 196 -14.89 18.11 -18.85
CA MET A 196 -15.45 17.02 -18.07
C MET A 196 -16.65 17.49 -17.27
N ASP A 197 -17.62 16.60 -17.07
CA ASP A 197 -18.72 16.86 -16.18
C ASP A 197 -18.18 17.17 -14.77
N ARG A 198 -18.70 18.21 -14.09
CA ARG A 198 -18.30 18.61 -12.71
C ARG A 198 -18.18 17.42 -11.76
N ARG A 199 -19.02 16.46 -12.04
CA ARG A 199 -19.14 15.10 -11.56
C ARG A 199 -17.81 14.30 -11.64
N SER A 200 -17.24 14.03 -12.82
CA SER A 200 -15.96 13.32 -12.91
C SER A 200 -14.81 14.14 -12.30
N LYS A 201 -14.90 15.46 -12.39
CA LYS A 201 -13.93 16.40 -11.79
C LYS A 201 -13.80 16.24 -10.27
N ILE A 202 -14.91 16.04 -9.54
CA ILE A 202 -14.88 15.77 -8.09
C ILE A 202 -14.25 14.41 -7.76
N SER A 203 -14.64 13.34 -8.47
CA SER A 203 -14.10 11.99 -8.22
C SER A 203 -12.59 11.95 -8.42
N VAL A 204 -12.12 12.53 -9.51
CA VAL A 204 -10.69 12.66 -9.83
C VAL A 204 -9.96 13.52 -8.78
N GLY A 205 -10.56 14.63 -8.31
CA GLY A 205 -10.00 15.48 -7.26
C GLY A 205 -9.84 14.78 -5.90
N ILE A 206 -10.75 13.87 -5.55
CA ILE A 206 -10.62 13.03 -4.35
C ILE A 206 -9.40 12.13 -4.49
N VAL A 207 -9.27 11.39 -5.60
CA VAL A 207 -8.13 10.48 -5.82
C VAL A 207 -6.79 11.23 -5.77
N MET A 208 -6.71 12.42 -6.37
CA MET A 208 -5.50 13.26 -6.33
C MET A 208 -5.09 13.65 -4.93
N SER A 209 -6.04 14.12 -4.12
CA SER A 209 -5.78 14.54 -2.74
C SER A 209 -5.15 13.38 -1.95
N PHE A 210 -5.66 12.17 -2.16
CA PHE A 210 -5.12 10.99 -1.50
C PHE A 210 -3.80 10.49 -2.10
N ALA A 211 -3.55 10.66 -3.40
CA ALA A 211 -2.24 10.38 -4.00
C ALA A 211 -1.16 11.32 -3.44
N ALA A 212 -1.51 12.58 -3.16
CA ALA A 212 -0.62 13.52 -2.46
C ALA A 212 -0.34 13.08 -1.01
N VAL A 213 -1.36 12.65 -0.27
CA VAL A 213 -1.19 12.08 1.08
C VAL A 213 -0.35 10.81 1.06
N GLY A 214 -0.57 9.93 0.09
CA GLY A 214 0.23 8.73 -0.15
C GLY A 214 1.70 9.07 -0.41
N SER A 215 1.97 10.11 -1.21
CA SER A 215 3.34 10.59 -1.46
C SER A 215 4.05 11.02 -0.17
N ILE A 216 3.36 11.76 0.71
CA ILE A 216 3.90 12.18 2.02
C ILE A 216 4.22 10.93 2.86
N SER A 217 3.32 9.95 2.86
CA SER A 217 3.51 8.69 3.57
C SER A 217 4.74 7.92 3.06
N SER A 218 4.92 7.84 1.75
CA SER A 218 6.07 7.22 1.08
C SER A 218 7.39 7.91 1.44
N ILE A 219 7.41 9.25 1.47
CA ILE A 219 8.58 10.05 1.86
C ILE A 219 8.94 9.79 3.33
N MET A 220 7.95 9.83 4.22
CA MET A 220 8.17 9.59 5.65
C MET A 220 8.70 8.18 5.90
N ARG A 221 8.16 7.17 5.22
CA ARG A 221 8.70 5.81 5.25
C ARG A 221 10.16 5.76 4.82
N MET A 222 10.53 6.50 3.78
CA MET A 222 11.90 6.55 3.26
C MET A 222 12.88 7.21 4.26
N VAL A 223 12.44 8.22 5.00
CA VAL A 223 13.21 8.85 6.09
C VAL A 223 13.50 7.84 7.20
N TYR A 224 12.51 7.04 7.60
CA TYR A 224 12.65 6.06 8.68
C TYR A 224 13.15 4.68 8.21
N LEU A 225 13.45 4.50 6.92
CA LEU A 225 13.84 3.20 6.34
C LEU A 225 15.08 2.61 6.99
N LYS A 226 16.04 3.44 7.42
CA LYS A 226 17.26 2.98 8.09
C LYS A 226 16.96 2.28 9.42
N GLY A 227 15.99 2.78 10.19
CA GLY A 227 15.57 2.14 11.45
C GLY A 227 15.08 0.71 11.23
N LEU A 228 14.37 0.49 10.11
CA LEU A 228 13.78 -0.80 9.75
C LEU A 228 14.82 -1.89 9.35
N LEU A 229 16.09 -1.51 9.13
CA LEU A 229 17.13 -2.39 8.59
C LEU A 229 18.39 -2.50 9.47
N PHE A 230 18.68 -1.54 10.34
CA PHE A 230 19.93 -1.51 11.11
C PHE A 230 19.82 -1.92 12.58
N GLU A 231 18.63 -1.92 13.17
CA GLU A 231 18.48 -2.30 14.57
C GLU A 231 18.09 -3.77 14.67
N ASN A 232 18.98 -4.59 15.25
CA ASN A 232 18.73 -5.99 15.63
C ASN A 232 17.63 -6.13 16.72
N SER A 233 16.94 -5.03 17.03
CA SER A 233 15.88 -4.89 18.01
C SER A 233 14.80 -3.97 17.45
N VAL A 234 13.53 -4.26 17.76
CA VAL A 234 12.40 -3.38 17.42
C VAL A 234 12.66 -1.99 18.00
N SER A 235 12.81 -0.99 17.14
CA SER A 235 13.11 0.38 17.52
C SER A 235 11.92 1.31 17.33
N THR A 236 11.91 2.46 18.03
CA THR A 236 10.86 3.48 17.87
C THR A 236 10.79 3.98 16.41
N THR A 237 11.92 4.04 15.72
CA THR A 237 12.02 4.41 14.29
C THR A 237 11.40 3.35 13.39
N SER A 238 11.60 2.06 13.68
CA SER A 238 10.96 0.95 12.96
C SER A 238 9.45 0.95 13.09
N ILE A 239 8.93 1.25 14.28
CA ILE A 239 7.47 1.34 14.51
C ILE A 239 6.90 2.51 13.72
N LYS A 240 7.55 3.69 13.78
CA LYS A 240 7.15 4.86 12.96
C LYS A 240 7.16 4.55 11.48
N ALA A 241 8.21 3.89 10.97
CA ALA A 241 8.28 3.46 9.58
C ALA A 241 7.11 2.53 9.19
N THR A 242 6.73 1.61 10.08
CA THR A 242 5.64 0.65 9.85
C THR A 242 4.27 1.34 9.84
N ILE A 243 4.07 2.36 10.69
CA ILE A 243 2.84 3.18 10.67
C ILE A 243 2.68 3.86 9.30
N TRP A 244 3.72 4.54 8.81
CA TRP A 244 3.70 5.18 7.49
C TRP A 244 3.58 4.16 6.34
N ALA A 245 4.24 3.01 6.44
CA ALA A 245 4.11 1.93 5.46
C ALA A 245 2.71 1.31 5.44
N THR A 246 1.96 1.36 6.55
CA THR A 246 0.57 0.88 6.61
C THR A 246 -0.40 1.94 6.09
N ALA A 247 -0.16 3.20 6.46
CA ALA A 247 -1.00 4.32 6.06
C ALA A 247 -1.00 4.53 4.55
N GLU A 248 0.14 4.37 3.88
CA GLU A 248 0.29 4.53 2.43
C GLU A 248 -0.73 3.67 1.63
N PRO A 249 -0.66 2.32 1.64
CA PRO A 249 -1.61 1.49 0.92
C PRO A 249 -3.03 1.54 1.51
N GLY A 250 -3.17 1.65 2.83
CA GLY A 250 -4.48 1.67 3.48
C GLY A 250 -5.33 2.87 3.06
N THR A 251 -4.75 4.08 3.13
CA THR A 251 -5.44 5.30 2.69
C THR A 251 -5.66 5.31 1.18
N GLY A 252 -4.73 4.77 0.39
CA GLY A 252 -4.87 4.64 -1.06
C GLY A 252 -6.03 3.73 -1.48
N ILE A 253 -6.21 2.56 -0.85
CA ILE A 253 -7.34 1.64 -1.12
C ILE A 253 -8.67 2.32 -0.79
N ILE A 254 -8.75 2.95 0.38
CA ILE A 254 -9.95 3.67 0.85
C ILE A 254 -10.32 4.77 -0.14
N ALA A 255 -9.35 5.58 -0.53
CA ALA A 255 -9.53 6.70 -1.44
C ALA A 255 -9.97 6.28 -2.84
N ALA A 256 -9.26 5.32 -3.41
CA ALA A 256 -9.54 4.77 -4.73
C ALA A 256 -10.95 4.17 -4.77
N SER A 257 -11.39 3.53 -3.69
CA SER A 257 -12.74 2.97 -3.57
C SER A 257 -13.78 4.06 -3.36
N ALA A 258 -13.50 5.04 -2.51
CA ALA A 258 -14.36 6.20 -2.24
C ALA A 258 -14.66 7.02 -3.51
N ALA A 259 -13.70 7.16 -4.40
CA ALA A 259 -13.87 7.87 -5.66
C ALA A 259 -15.00 7.28 -6.55
N ILE A 260 -15.30 5.98 -6.39
CA ILE A 260 -16.31 5.24 -7.17
C ILE A 260 -17.67 5.20 -6.46
N LEU A 261 -17.73 5.51 -5.17
CA LEU A 261 -18.96 5.50 -4.36
C LEU A 261 -19.94 6.62 -4.71
N ARG A 262 -19.52 7.52 -5.60
CA ARG A 262 -20.25 8.69 -6.05
C ARG A 262 -21.69 8.45 -6.59
N PRO A 263 -22.01 7.40 -7.37
CA PRO A 263 -23.38 7.12 -7.82
C PRO A 263 -24.32 6.76 -6.66
N LEU A 264 -23.78 6.11 -5.62
CA LEU A 264 -24.55 5.67 -4.45
C LEU A 264 -25.05 6.86 -3.63
N PHE A 265 -24.18 7.82 -3.32
CA PHE A 265 -24.56 9.02 -2.58
C PHE A 265 -25.65 9.82 -3.31
N ARG A 266 -25.60 9.86 -4.65
CA ARG A 266 -26.65 10.49 -5.44
C ARG A 266 -27.96 9.73 -5.35
N LYS A 267 -27.93 8.40 -5.49
CA LYS A 267 -29.13 7.56 -5.42
C LYS A 267 -29.80 7.67 -4.04
N ILE A 268 -29.02 7.60 -2.97
CA ILE A 268 -29.51 7.78 -1.59
C ILE A 268 -30.10 9.18 -1.43
N TYR A 269 -29.44 10.23 -1.93
CA TYR A 269 -29.95 11.60 -1.84
C TYR A 269 -31.26 11.79 -2.60
N THR A 270 -31.43 11.19 -3.79
CA THR A 270 -32.71 11.23 -4.52
C THR A 270 -33.77 10.39 -3.81
N ASP A 271 -33.47 9.17 -3.38
CA ASP A 271 -34.43 8.29 -2.68
C ASP A 271 -34.90 8.88 -1.33
N VAL A 272 -34.06 9.70 -0.67
CA VAL A 272 -34.41 10.41 0.58
C VAL A 272 -35.21 11.69 0.29
N ARG A 273 -35.03 12.32 -0.86
CA ARG A 273 -35.75 13.54 -1.24
C ARG A 273 -37.13 13.24 -1.87
N ASP A 274 -37.29 12.05 -2.43
CA ASP A 274 -38.55 11.56 -3.00
C ASP A 274 -39.45 10.84 -1.96
N LYS A 275 -39.00 10.75 -0.68
CA LYS A 275 -39.78 10.28 0.48
C LYS A 275 -40.21 11.45 1.36
#